data_AF-A0A0D0C1I6-F1
#
_entry.id   AF-A0A0D0C1I6-F1
#
_cell.length_a   1.000
_cell.length_b   1.000
_cell.length_c   1.000
_cell.angle_alpha   90.00
_cell.angle_beta   90.00
_cell.angle_gamma   90.00
#
_symmetry.space_group_name_H-M   'P 1'
#
loop_
_entity.id
_entity.type
_entity.pdbx_description
1 polymer ?
#
loop_
_entity_poly.entity_id
_entity_poly.type
_entity_poly.pdbx_seq_one_letter_code
_entity_poly.pdbx_strand_id
1 'polypeptide(L)'
;MCIVFWTLDHPDYSLIICSNRDEFLSRPTKSAHFHSFNQHEAAENSILSGIDDVGGGTWFGMSRTGRVALLTNITESVATTFSSSRGSLVSSFLLSSSTSPSLDDSQEGHRISLGDQVRELYPRDAKFAGFNMLLLAPTRPSPGPGPPNHPSSPSHPSSTSSPARSDRTGVQYDAYFVTNAGADGAISSRPLTADEKACGGFSNGVDASRDGEGSDWPKVKHGMRDFSDALKHSRNSRNSSSDSLNLETELVDRLFELLAWKSPDPITARVHLRNTVEVVPIPIPISKPIPNPSSTPTPTPIPISLEGETDATQAKDKDRCKDANERADKRTNMNTDKDEDKRYYGTRLATVILIRRDTGNVTFIERDIWKLGRGERGLDRNGDMNVEVERMSVSSESERRFCFELEA
;
A
#
# COMPACT_ATOMS: atom_id res chain seq x y z
N MET A 1 -4.87 7.06 7.59
CA MET A 1 -3.79 6.33 8.25
C MET A 1 -4.04 4.82 8.08
N CYS A 2 -3.40 4.16 7.11
CA CYS A 2 -3.53 2.72 6.88
C CYS A 2 -3.18 1.82 8.09
N ILE A 3 -3.70 0.60 8.12
CA ILE A 3 -3.38 -0.42 9.12
C ILE A 3 -3.30 -1.80 8.50
N VAL A 4 -2.54 -2.71 9.10
CA VAL A 4 -2.42 -4.11 8.69
C VAL A 4 -2.38 -5.02 9.91
N PHE A 5 -2.97 -6.21 9.79
CA PHE A 5 -2.89 -7.32 10.75
C PHE A 5 -2.57 -8.61 10.01
N TRP A 6 -1.77 -9.49 10.61
CA TRP A 6 -1.40 -10.76 10.00
C TRP A 6 -1.12 -11.87 11.00
N THR A 7 -1.18 -13.11 10.53
CA THR A 7 -0.59 -14.28 11.20
C THR A 7 0.03 -15.22 10.18
N LEU A 8 1.14 -15.84 10.56
CA LEU A 8 1.81 -16.92 9.83
C LEU A 8 1.68 -18.27 10.56
N ASP A 9 1.04 -18.27 11.72
CA ASP A 9 1.03 -19.40 12.65
C ASP A 9 -0.36 -20.04 12.80
N HIS A 10 -1.28 -19.74 11.88
CA HIS A 10 -2.56 -20.43 11.79
C HIS A 10 -2.36 -21.89 11.33
N PRO A 11 -3.07 -22.89 11.90
CA PRO A 11 -2.91 -24.29 11.48
C PRO A 11 -3.25 -24.52 10.00
N ASP A 12 -4.35 -23.95 9.51
CA ASP A 12 -4.84 -24.18 8.14
C ASP A 12 -4.32 -23.20 7.09
N TYR A 13 -3.82 -22.05 7.53
CA TYR A 13 -3.41 -20.97 6.65
C TYR A 13 -1.93 -20.64 6.91
N SER A 14 -1.12 -20.65 5.85
CA SER A 14 0.28 -20.23 5.90
C SER A 14 0.42 -18.72 6.04
N LEU A 15 -0.59 -17.98 5.56
CA LEU A 15 -0.74 -16.54 5.72
C LEU A 15 -2.22 -16.20 5.85
N ILE A 16 -2.55 -15.40 6.87
CA ILE A 16 -3.76 -14.60 6.93
C ILE A 16 -3.30 -13.16 7.09
N ILE A 17 -3.78 -12.26 6.24
CA ILE A 17 -3.47 -10.83 6.34
C ILE A 17 -4.70 -10.03 5.95
N CYS A 18 -4.97 -8.97 6.72
CA CYS A 18 -6.00 -7.99 6.38
C CYS A 18 -5.46 -6.57 6.57
N SER A 19 -5.85 -5.65 5.68
CA SER A 19 -5.38 -4.27 5.72
C SER A 19 -6.39 -3.32 5.12
N ASN A 20 -6.38 -2.07 5.57
CA ASN A 20 -7.07 -0.99 4.90
C ASN A 20 -6.10 -0.02 4.23
N ARG A 21 -6.62 0.73 3.25
CA ARG A 21 -5.93 1.87 2.65
C ARG A 21 -6.73 3.12 2.87
N ASP A 22 -6.20 3.99 3.72
CA ASP A 22 -6.70 5.35 3.89
C ASP A 22 -5.98 6.32 2.98
N GLU A 23 -6.73 7.02 2.14
CA GLU A 23 -6.19 7.93 1.15
C GLU A 23 -7.20 9.03 0.80
N PHE A 24 -6.73 10.09 0.15
CA PHE A 24 -7.61 10.99 -0.58
C PHE A 24 -8.45 10.22 -1.59
N LEU A 25 -9.77 10.35 -1.52
CA LEU A 25 -10.69 9.64 -2.40
C LEU A 25 -10.52 10.06 -3.87
N SER A 26 -10.02 11.27 -4.11
CA SER A 26 -9.70 11.80 -5.44
C SER A 26 -8.35 11.35 -5.99
N ARG A 27 -7.50 10.66 -5.21
CA ARG A 27 -6.21 10.16 -5.71
C ARG A 27 -6.47 9.11 -6.80
N PRO A 28 -6.03 9.28 -8.05
CA PRO A 28 -6.25 8.27 -9.09
C PRO A 28 -5.55 6.95 -8.75
N THR A 29 -6.29 5.83 -8.76
CA THR A 29 -5.73 4.48 -8.62
C THR A 29 -6.58 3.46 -9.39
N LYS A 30 -5.95 2.40 -9.89
CA LYS A 30 -6.62 1.23 -10.44
C LYS A 30 -6.91 0.20 -9.35
N SER A 31 -8.08 -0.44 -9.45
CA SER A 31 -8.48 -1.57 -8.60
C SER A 31 -7.56 -2.78 -8.75
N ALA A 32 -7.56 -3.67 -7.77
CA ALA A 32 -6.80 -4.91 -7.85
C ALA A 32 -7.17 -5.74 -9.10
N HIS A 33 -6.14 -6.15 -9.84
CA HIS A 33 -6.20 -7.07 -10.97
C HIS A 33 -4.80 -7.70 -11.14
N PHE A 34 -4.69 -8.76 -11.95
CA PHE A 34 -3.38 -9.27 -12.35
C PHE A 34 -2.78 -8.35 -13.42
N HIS A 35 -1.55 -7.90 -13.20
CA HIS A 35 -0.79 -7.06 -14.14
C HIS A 35 0.71 -7.24 -13.93
N SER A 36 1.53 -6.56 -14.72
CA SER A 36 2.96 -6.42 -14.46
C SER A 36 3.32 -4.94 -14.41
N PHE A 37 4.22 -4.58 -13.49
CA PHE A 37 4.84 -3.24 -13.47
C PHE A 37 5.92 -3.10 -14.56
N ASN A 38 6.35 -4.21 -15.18
CA ASN A 38 7.29 -4.22 -16.31
C ASN A 38 6.52 -4.40 -17.61
N GLN A 39 6.75 -3.52 -18.60
CA GLN A 39 6.02 -3.51 -19.88
C GLN A 39 6.31 -4.73 -20.80
N HIS A 40 7.30 -5.56 -20.47
CA HIS A 40 7.85 -6.59 -21.36
C HIS A 40 7.81 -8.02 -20.80
N GLU A 41 7.24 -8.25 -19.62
CA GLU A 41 7.26 -9.57 -18.98
C GLU A 41 5.95 -10.35 -19.15
N ALA A 42 6.09 -11.67 -19.34
CA ALA A 42 5.00 -12.61 -19.53
C ALA A 42 4.13 -12.79 -18.26
N ALA A 43 3.00 -13.50 -18.41
CA ALA A 43 2.00 -13.73 -17.36
C ALA A 43 2.56 -14.37 -16.06
N GLU A 44 3.71 -15.04 -16.14
CA GLU A 44 4.40 -15.73 -15.03
C GLU A 44 4.89 -14.76 -13.93
N ASN A 45 5.19 -13.50 -14.27
CA ASN A 45 5.54 -12.46 -13.29
C ASN A 45 4.35 -11.57 -12.92
N SER A 46 3.12 -12.05 -13.12
CA SER A 46 1.96 -11.24 -12.82
C SER A 46 1.77 -11.04 -11.32
N ILE A 47 1.43 -9.79 -10.99
CA ILE A 47 1.21 -9.29 -9.65
C ILE A 47 -0.27 -8.98 -9.52
N LEU A 48 -0.89 -9.51 -8.47
CA LEU A 48 -2.23 -9.13 -8.05
C LEU A 48 -2.14 -7.95 -7.09
N SER A 49 -2.48 -6.75 -7.57
CA SER A 49 -2.49 -5.53 -6.75
C SER A 49 -3.29 -4.41 -7.41
N GLY A 50 -3.70 -3.41 -6.62
CA GLY A 50 -4.09 -2.12 -7.17
C GLY A 50 -2.87 -1.29 -7.60
N ILE A 51 -3.07 -0.31 -8.48
CA ILE A 51 -1.98 0.56 -8.98
C ILE A 51 -2.25 2.00 -8.56
N ASP A 52 -1.27 2.64 -7.94
CA ASP A 52 -1.30 4.08 -7.67
C ASP A 52 -0.87 4.84 -8.92
N ASP A 53 -1.82 5.41 -9.67
CA ASP A 53 -1.53 6.06 -10.97
C ASP A 53 -0.67 7.32 -10.82
N VAL A 54 -0.62 7.90 -9.62
CA VAL A 54 0.26 9.04 -9.32
C VAL A 54 1.69 8.58 -9.02
N GLY A 55 1.81 7.50 -8.25
CA GLY A 55 3.10 6.99 -7.77
C GLY A 55 3.72 5.89 -8.63
N GLY A 56 3.00 5.35 -9.61
CA GLY A 56 3.39 4.26 -10.52
C GLY A 56 3.50 2.87 -9.89
N GLY A 57 3.47 2.75 -8.56
CA GLY A 57 3.65 1.49 -7.83
C GLY A 57 2.37 1.00 -7.14
N THR A 58 2.53 0.22 -6.07
CA THR A 58 1.40 -0.26 -5.24
C THR A 58 1.67 -0.13 -3.76
N TRP A 59 0.61 -0.19 -2.96
CA TRP A 59 0.66 -0.17 -1.50
C TRP A 59 0.53 -1.56 -0.88
N PHE A 60 -0.10 -2.50 -1.58
CA PHE A 60 -0.34 -3.86 -1.12
C PHE A 60 -0.61 -4.78 -2.32
N GLY A 61 0.07 -5.92 -2.35
CA GLY A 61 -0.14 -6.90 -3.40
C GLY A 61 0.59 -8.21 -3.16
N MET A 62 0.42 -9.12 -4.11
CA MET A 62 1.15 -10.39 -4.13
C MET A 62 1.52 -10.85 -5.54
N SER A 63 2.63 -11.57 -5.66
CA SER A 63 3.01 -12.27 -6.90
C SER A 63 2.34 -13.65 -6.97
N ARG A 64 2.30 -14.25 -8.15
CA ARG A 64 1.87 -15.64 -8.32
C ARG A 64 2.75 -16.66 -7.61
N THR A 65 4.03 -16.36 -7.46
CA THR A 65 4.99 -17.15 -6.66
C THR A 65 4.79 -17.00 -5.16
N GLY A 66 3.78 -16.24 -4.72
CA GLY A 66 3.36 -16.13 -3.32
C GLY A 66 4.13 -15.11 -2.51
N ARG A 67 4.97 -14.25 -3.11
CA ARG A 67 5.52 -13.09 -2.41
C ARG A 67 4.40 -12.13 -2.08
N VAL A 68 4.39 -11.60 -0.87
CA VAL A 68 3.40 -10.60 -0.43
C VAL A 68 4.15 -9.41 0.14
N ALA A 69 3.75 -8.20 -0.25
CA ALA A 69 4.33 -6.99 0.28
C ALA A 69 3.28 -5.91 0.49
N LEU A 70 3.43 -5.18 1.59
CA LEU A 70 2.55 -4.10 2.01
C LEU A 70 3.36 -2.97 2.63
N LEU A 71 2.91 -1.73 2.41
CA LEU A 71 3.46 -0.55 3.06
C LEU A 71 2.39 0.25 3.81
N THR A 72 2.78 0.87 4.92
CA THR A 72 2.05 1.97 5.55
C THR A 72 2.96 3.20 5.63
N ASN A 73 2.41 4.38 5.35
CA ASN A 73 3.17 5.64 5.44
C ASN A 73 3.39 6.01 6.92
N ILE A 74 4.56 6.47 7.33
CA ILE A 74 4.71 7.05 8.68
C ILE A 74 4.04 8.43 8.70
N THR A 75 3.35 8.74 9.79
CA THR A 75 2.73 10.05 9.99
C THR A 75 3.79 11.05 10.41
N GLU A 76 4.07 12.00 9.53
CA GLU A 76 5.10 13.00 9.76
C GLU A 76 4.61 14.39 9.29
N SER A 77 5.16 15.46 9.88
CA SER A 77 4.78 16.84 9.59
C SER A 77 5.53 17.42 8.38
N VAL A 78 6.12 16.57 7.55
CA VAL A 78 7.19 16.98 6.65
C VAL A 78 6.59 17.66 5.42
N ALA A 79 6.96 18.93 5.23
CA ALA A 79 6.62 19.75 4.06
C ALA A 79 7.49 19.43 2.82
N THR A 80 8.38 18.45 2.94
CA THR A 80 9.34 18.06 1.90
C THR A 80 8.71 17.11 0.90
N THR A 81 8.84 17.44 -0.37
CA THR A 81 8.50 16.55 -1.48
C THR A 81 9.65 15.58 -1.74
N PHE A 82 9.34 14.28 -1.80
CA PHE A 82 10.29 13.25 -2.17
C PHE A 82 10.06 12.85 -3.63
N SER A 83 11.14 12.69 -4.39
CA SER A 83 11.08 12.24 -5.79
C SER A 83 10.80 10.74 -5.90
N SER A 84 11.17 9.95 -4.89
CA SER A 84 10.95 8.50 -4.87
C SER A 84 9.59 8.14 -4.29
N SER A 85 8.85 7.30 -5.02
CA SER A 85 7.58 6.73 -4.56
C SER A 85 7.83 5.53 -3.64
N ARG A 86 7.30 5.55 -2.42
CA ARG A 86 7.36 4.36 -1.53
C ARG A 86 6.71 3.13 -2.16
N GLY A 87 5.69 3.33 -3.00
CA GLY A 87 5.02 2.24 -3.71
C GLY A 87 5.92 1.50 -4.69
N SER A 88 7.03 2.12 -5.14
CA SER A 88 8.01 1.43 -5.99
C SER A 88 8.75 0.33 -5.21
N LEU A 89 8.98 0.50 -3.90
CA LEU A 89 9.63 -0.52 -3.08
C LEU A 89 8.79 -1.81 -3.02
N VAL A 90 7.47 -1.66 -2.88
CA VAL A 90 6.54 -2.80 -2.87
C VAL A 90 6.52 -3.47 -4.24
N SER A 91 6.35 -2.71 -5.34
CA SER A 91 6.34 -3.30 -6.68
C SER A 91 7.67 -3.98 -7.04
N SER A 92 8.81 -3.38 -6.67
CA SER A 92 10.14 -3.98 -6.91
C SER A 92 10.31 -5.30 -6.18
N PHE A 93 9.83 -5.40 -4.93
CA PHE A 93 9.88 -6.66 -4.19
C PHE A 93 8.98 -7.73 -4.83
N LEU A 94 7.78 -7.35 -5.26
CA LEU A 94 6.82 -8.28 -5.89
C LEU A 94 7.30 -8.76 -7.26
N LEU A 95 8.05 -7.93 -8.00
CA LEU A 95 8.68 -8.30 -9.26
C LEU A 95 9.93 -9.18 -9.08
N SER A 96 10.57 -9.15 -7.91
CA SER A 96 11.80 -9.91 -7.70
C SER A 96 11.54 -11.42 -7.80
N SER A 97 12.07 -12.03 -8.86
CA SER A 97 12.06 -13.48 -9.02
C SER A 97 12.97 -14.11 -7.96
N SER A 98 12.57 -15.24 -7.40
CA SER A 98 13.41 -16.05 -6.50
C SER A 98 14.60 -16.72 -7.20
N THR A 99 14.94 -16.31 -8.43
CA THR A 99 15.83 -17.04 -9.33
C THR A 99 16.77 -16.10 -10.09
N SER A 100 18.05 -16.14 -9.74
CA SER A 100 19.12 -16.33 -10.73
C SER A 100 20.33 -16.94 -10.02
N PRO A 101 20.76 -18.12 -10.48
CA PRO A 101 21.90 -18.10 -11.38
C PRO A 101 21.45 -18.47 -12.78
N SER A 102 22.01 -17.76 -13.75
CA SER A 102 22.10 -18.20 -15.14
C SER A 102 22.46 -19.68 -15.25
N LEU A 103 21.92 -20.33 -16.28
CA LEU A 103 22.20 -21.67 -16.76
C LEU A 103 23.71 -21.98 -16.83
N ASP A 104 24.32 -22.36 -15.72
CA ASP A 104 25.56 -23.12 -15.68
C ASP A 104 25.49 -24.08 -14.49
N ASP A 105 25.21 -25.34 -14.81
CA ASP A 105 24.72 -26.41 -13.93
C ASP A 105 25.84 -27.02 -13.06
N SER A 106 26.69 -26.18 -12.46
CA SER A 106 27.85 -26.62 -11.69
C SER A 106 28.14 -25.82 -10.41
N GLN A 107 27.32 -24.84 -10.06
CA GLN A 107 27.41 -24.12 -8.78
C GLN A 107 26.06 -24.24 -8.07
N GLU A 108 26.05 -24.89 -6.90
CA GLU A 108 24.95 -24.88 -5.92
C GLU A 108 24.46 -23.41 -5.78
N GLY A 109 23.36 -23.09 -6.45
CA GLY A 109 22.97 -21.71 -6.72
C GLY A 109 22.86 -20.90 -5.43
N HIS A 110 23.60 -19.80 -5.36
CA HIS A 110 23.62 -18.91 -4.20
C HIS A 110 22.23 -18.29 -3.98
N ARG A 111 21.36 -18.99 -3.25
CA ARG A 111 20.06 -18.46 -2.84
C ARG A 111 20.31 -17.30 -1.88
N ILE A 112 20.21 -16.09 -2.41
CA ILE A 112 20.30 -14.85 -1.63
C ILE A 112 19.18 -14.86 -0.59
N SER A 113 19.52 -14.70 0.69
CA SER A 113 18.51 -14.71 1.76
C SER A 113 17.52 -13.55 1.57
N LEU A 114 16.30 -13.66 2.10
CA LEU A 114 15.36 -12.53 2.06
C LEU A 114 15.98 -11.26 2.68
N GLY A 115 16.79 -11.41 3.73
CA GLY A 115 17.49 -10.29 4.34
C GLY A 115 18.49 -9.60 3.39
N ASP A 116 19.20 -10.36 2.57
CA ASP A 116 20.11 -9.81 1.56
C ASP A 116 19.34 -9.16 0.41
N GLN A 117 18.27 -9.79 -0.10
CA GLN A 117 17.38 -9.21 -1.13
C GLN A 117 16.80 -7.87 -0.69
N VAL A 118 16.42 -7.76 0.60
CA VAL A 118 15.93 -6.49 1.16
C VAL A 118 17.00 -5.41 1.14
N ARG A 119 18.27 -5.74 1.39
CA ARG A 119 19.37 -4.75 1.35
C ARG A 119 19.68 -4.28 -0.07
N GLU A 120 19.40 -5.10 -1.07
CA GLU A 120 19.58 -4.78 -2.49
C GLU A 120 18.36 -4.10 -3.12
N LEU A 121 17.21 -4.12 -2.43
CA LEU A 121 15.93 -3.62 -2.95
C LEU A 121 15.95 -2.11 -3.26
N TYR A 122 16.79 -1.34 -2.58
CA TYR A 122 16.80 0.12 -2.67
C TYR A 122 18.20 0.69 -2.99
N PRO A 123 18.30 1.67 -3.91
CA PRO A 123 19.54 2.41 -4.11
C PRO A 123 19.95 3.11 -2.82
N ARG A 124 21.25 3.10 -2.49
CA ARG A 124 21.77 3.72 -1.25
C ARG A 124 21.46 5.22 -1.15
N ASP A 125 21.30 5.89 -2.30
CA ASP A 125 21.05 7.33 -2.39
C ASP A 125 19.55 7.68 -2.52
N ALA A 126 18.66 6.69 -2.54
CA ALA A 126 17.23 6.94 -2.68
C ALA A 126 16.65 7.50 -1.38
N LYS A 127 15.92 8.62 -1.49
CA LYS A 127 15.29 9.30 -0.36
C LYS A 127 13.79 9.08 -0.37
N PHE A 128 13.26 8.59 0.74
CA PHE A 128 11.85 8.31 0.90
C PHE A 128 11.25 9.10 2.07
N ALA A 129 10.00 9.50 1.91
CA ALA A 129 9.13 9.82 3.04
C ALA A 129 9.03 8.63 3.99
N GLY A 130 8.66 8.86 5.25
CA GLY A 130 8.60 7.82 6.27
C GLY A 130 7.67 6.66 5.88
N PHE A 131 8.06 5.42 6.16
CA PHE A 131 7.27 4.21 5.91
C PHE A 131 7.58 3.04 6.84
N ASN A 132 6.61 2.14 6.98
CA ASN A 132 6.78 0.79 7.49
C ASN A 132 6.33 -0.20 6.42
N MET A 133 7.05 -1.32 6.27
CA MET A 133 6.79 -2.33 5.26
C MET A 133 6.86 -3.73 5.86
N LEU A 134 5.94 -4.58 5.40
CA LEU A 134 5.94 -6.02 5.65
C LEU A 134 6.27 -6.74 4.35
N LEU A 135 7.31 -7.56 4.36
CA LEU A 135 7.77 -8.35 3.23
C LEU A 135 7.72 -9.84 3.57
N LEU A 136 7.02 -10.61 2.75
CA LEU A 136 6.77 -12.03 2.95
C LEU A 136 7.21 -12.79 1.69
N ALA A 137 8.11 -13.75 1.84
CA ALA A 137 8.52 -14.64 0.76
C ALA A 137 8.29 -16.11 1.16
N PRO A 138 7.65 -16.93 0.31
CA PRO A 138 7.46 -18.33 0.63
C PRO A 138 8.80 -19.06 0.69
N THR A 139 8.95 -19.92 1.69
CA THR A 139 10.10 -20.80 1.89
C THR A 139 9.70 -22.20 1.48
N ARG A 140 10.58 -22.88 0.73
CA ARG A 140 10.44 -24.30 0.49
C ARG A 140 10.92 -25.04 1.74
N PRO A 141 10.19 -26.05 2.24
CA PRO A 141 10.72 -26.92 3.29
C PRO A 141 12.06 -27.47 2.82
N SER A 142 13.13 -27.23 3.58
CA SER A 142 14.38 -27.93 3.32
C SER A 142 14.09 -29.43 3.51
N PRO A 143 14.44 -30.31 2.56
CA PRO A 143 14.38 -31.74 2.82
C PRO A 143 15.26 -31.96 4.05
N GLY A 144 14.65 -32.36 5.17
CA GLY A 144 15.39 -32.60 6.41
C GLY A 144 16.56 -33.54 6.13
N PRO A 145 17.65 -33.47 6.92
CA PRO A 145 18.74 -34.43 6.78
C PRO A 145 18.11 -35.82 6.86
N GLY A 146 18.21 -36.57 5.75
CA GLY A 146 17.70 -37.94 5.70
C GLY A 146 18.22 -38.70 6.92
N PRO A 147 17.47 -39.70 7.41
CA PRO A 147 17.88 -40.46 8.58
C PRO A 147 19.34 -40.89 8.39
N PRO A 148 20.23 -40.66 9.36
CA PRO A 148 21.61 -41.08 9.24
C PRO A 148 21.60 -42.59 8.97
N ASN A 149 22.21 -43.00 7.86
CA ASN A 149 22.44 -44.40 7.54
C ASN A 149 23.38 -44.99 8.60
N HIS A 150 22.82 -45.38 9.74
CA HIS A 150 23.53 -46.16 10.74
C HIS A 150 23.24 -47.65 10.51
N PRO A 151 24.28 -48.49 10.40
CA PRO A 151 24.11 -49.93 10.36
C PRO A 151 23.52 -50.41 11.70
N SER A 152 22.57 -51.32 11.58
CA SER A 152 21.76 -51.91 12.64
C SER A 152 22.58 -52.46 13.81
N SER A 153 22.21 -52.08 15.04
CA SER A 153 22.53 -52.81 16.27
C SER A 153 21.35 -52.71 17.26
N PRO A 154 21.08 -53.74 18.07
CA PRO A 154 19.79 -53.90 18.73
C PRO A 154 19.68 -53.24 20.11
N SER A 155 18.50 -52.64 20.33
CA SER A 155 17.71 -52.50 21.57
C SER A 155 18.27 -51.76 22.80
N HIS A 156 17.57 -50.69 23.21
CA HIS A 156 17.05 -50.48 24.59
C HIS A 156 15.91 -49.42 24.57
N PRO A 157 14.79 -49.61 25.29
CA PRO A 157 13.73 -48.62 25.39
C PRO A 157 13.98 -47.67 26.58
N SER A 158 14.09 -46.37 26.33
CA SER A 158 13.88 -45.36 27.38
C SER A 158 12.92 -44.28 26.87
N SER A 159 11.83 -44.15 27.60
CA SER A 159 10.71 -43.25 27.34
C SER A 159 10.97 -41.88 27.96
N THR A 160 11.20 -40.88 27.14
CA THR A 160 10.99 -39.47 27.49
C THR A 160 10.40 -38.78 26.27
N SER A 161 9.08 -38.63 26.29
CA SER A 161 8.31 -37.89 25.29
C SER A 161 8.46 -36.40 25.50
N SER A 162 9.45 -35.80 24.84
CA SER A 162 9.39 -34.38 24.49
C SER A 162 8.32 -34.19 23.40
N PRO A 163 7.51 -33.12 23.43
CA PRO A 163 6.48 -32.94 22.42
C PRO A 163 7.15 -32.74 21.06
N ALA A 164 6.83 -33.63 20.13
CA ALA A 164 7.30 -33.55 18.76
C ALA A 164 6.92 -32.17 18.19
N ARG A 165 7.93 -31.39 17.79
CA ARG A 165 7.74 -30.28 16.84
C ARG A 165 7.01 -30.89 15.63
N SER A 166 5.76 -30.52 15.43
CA SER A 166 5.00 -30.92 14.24
C SER A 166 5.82 -30.54 13.02
N ASP A 167 6.26 -31.53 12.26
CA ASP A 167 6.94 -31.33 10.98
C ASP A 167 5.90 -30.71 10.04
N ARG A 168 5.86 -29.37 9.94
CA ARG A 168 4.83 -28.65 9.18
C ARG A 168 5.14 -28.78 7.69
N THR A 169 4.72 -29.88 7.09
CA THR A 169 4.67 -30.07 5.64
C THR A 169 3.65 -29.08 5.05
N GLY A 170 4.11 -28.05 4.34
CA GLY A 170 3.23 -27.05 3.73
C GLY A 170 3.94 -25.72 3.45
N VAL A 171 3.21 -24.77 2.87
CA VAL A 171 3.73 -23.42 2.59
C VAL A 171 4.14 -22.74 3.89
N GLN A 172 5.34 -22.18 3.91
CA GLN A 172 5.91 -21.42 5.01
C GLN A 172 6.44 -20.08 4.48
N TYR A 173 6.64 -19.11 5.37
CA TYR A 173 7.06 -17.76 5.00
C TYR A 173 8.27 -17.27 5.78
N ASP A 174 9.27 -16.78 5.06
CA ASP A 174 10.21 -15.81 5.60
C ASP A 174 9.53 -14.44 5.61
N ALA A 175 9.72 -13.71 6.70
CA ALA A 175 8.98 -12.49 6.96
C ALA A 175 9.89 -11.42 7.56
N TYR A 176 9.92 -10.25 6.94
CA TYR A 176 10.74 -9.11 7.34
C TYR A 176 9.90 -7.87 7.55
N PHE A 177 10.24 -7.14 8.59
CA PHE A 177 9.83 -5.77 8.80
C PHE A 177 10.91 -4.83 8.25
N VAL A 178 10.51 -3.81 7.50
CA VAL A 178 11.41 -2.82 6.90
C VAL A 178 10.87 -1.41 7.20
N THR A 179 11.73 -0.51 7.63
CA THR A 179 11.35 0.88 7.94
C THR A 179 12.53 1.82 7.74
N ASN A 180 12.25 3.07 7.39
CA ASN A 180 13.22 4.16 7.50
C ASN A 180 13.06 4.96 8.81
N ALA A 181 12.15 4.56 9.70
CA ALA A 181 11.84 5.22 10.98
C ALA A 181 11.46 6.72 10.85
N GLY A 182 11.16 7.20 9.65
CA GLY A 182 10.83 8.59 9.35
C GLY A 182 11.45 9.06 8.02
N ALA A 183 10.96 10.18 7.51
CA ALA A 183 11.46 10.83 6.30
C ALA A 183 12.99 10.93 6.27
N ASP A 184 13.58 10.50 5.16
CA ASP A 184 15.03 10.52 4.90
C ASP A 184 15.87 9.74 5.91
N GLY A 185 15.24 8.92 6.77
CA GLY A 185 15.95 8.04 7.68
C GLY A 185 16.60 6.86 6.96
N ALA A 186 17.60 6.27 7.60
CA ALA A 186 18.27 5.08 7.06
C ALA A 186 17.28 3.91 7.01
N ILE A 187 17.16 3.26 5.85
CA ILE A 187 16.34 2.05 5.73
C ILE A 187 17.01 0.92 6.50
N SER A 188 16.26 0.35 7.43
CA SER A 188 16.64 -0.79 8.24
C SER A 188 15.65 -1.92 8.04
N SER A 189 16.12 -3.16 8.22
CA SER A 189 15.29 -4.35 8.12
C SER A 189 15.63 -5.37 9.20
N ARG A 190 14.62 -6.15 9.61
CA ARG A 190 14.76 -7.24 10.57
C ARG A 190 13.77 -8.36 10.27
N PRO A 191 14.09 -9.63 10.59
CA PRO A 191 13.08 -10.67 10.57
C PRO A 191 12.00 -10.40 11.63
N LEU A 192 10.78 -10.87 11.36
CA LEU A 192 9.72 -10.88 12.37
C LEU A 192 10.07 -11.81 13.53
N THR A 193 9.76 -11.37 14.74
CA THR A 193 9.84 -12.16 15.97
C THR A 193 8.77 -13.26 16.00
N ALA A 194 8.90 -14.24 16.90
CA ALA A 194 7.91 -15.31 17.03
C ALA A 194 6.50 -14.78 17.34
N ASP A 195 6.40 -13.77 18.22
CA ASP A 195 5.13 -13.17 18.60
C ASP A 195 4.49 -12.42 17.42
N GLU A 196 5.26 -11.65 16.66
CA GLU A 196 4.80 -10.98 15.44
C GLU A 196 4.37 -11.97 14.35
N LYS A 197 4.99 -13.15 14.27
CA LYS A 197 4.56 -14.21 13.35
C LYS A 197 3.26 -14.88 13.83
N ALA A 198 3.08 -15.03 15.15
CA ALA A 198 1.88 -15.61 15.73
C ALA A 198 0.65 -14.70 15.56
N CYS A 199 0.82 -13.41 15.81
CA CYS A 199 -0.20 -12.39 15.64
C CYS A 199 0.49 -11.02 15.60
N GLY A 200 0.57 -10.40 14.42
CA GLY A 200 1.23 -9.11 14.23
C GLY A 200 0.30 -8.06 13.64
N GLY A 201 0.62 -6.79 13.87
CA GLY A 201 -0.10 -5.67 13.28
C GLY A 201 0.62 -4.34 13.50
N PHE A 202 0.54 -3.45 12.52
CA PHE A 202 1.08 -2.09 12.63
C PHE A 202 0.30 -1.09 11.80
N SER A 203 0.52 0.20 12.08
CA SER A 203 -0.07 1.33 11.36
C SER A 203 1.00 2.39 11.07
N ASN A 204 0.59 3.65 10.87
CA ASN A 204 1.42 4.78 10.45
C ASN A 204 2.30 5.39 11.56
N GLY A 205 2.49 4.69 12.68
CA GLY A 205 3.40 5.12 13.74
C GLY A 205 4.86 4.81 13.38
N VAL A 206 5.80 5.45 14.06
CA VAL A 206 7.22 5.07 13.96
C VAL A 206 7.44 3.82 14.82
N ASP A 207 7.83 2.71 14.20
CA ASP A 207 8.25 1.50 14.91
C ASP A 207 9.76 1.58 15.19
N ALA A 208 10.18 2.56 16.00
CA ALA A 208 11.54 2.60 16.50
C ALA A 208 11.62 1.68 17.72
N SER A 209 12.01 0.43 17.46
CA SER A 209 12.49 -0.55 18.46
C SER A 209 11.56 -0.87 19.64
N ARG A 210 10.65 -1.85 19.50
CA ARG A 210 9.94 -2.60 20.58
C ARG A 210 9.17 -1.81 21.67
N ASP A 211 9.39 -0.51 21.78
CA ASP A 211 8.88 0.45 22.76
C ASP A 211 8.31 1.69 22.04
N GLY A 212 8.17 1.64 20.71
CA GLY A 212 7.77 2.78 19.86
C GLY A 212 6.25 3.02 19.85
N GLU A 213 5.87 4.29 19.96
CA GLU A 213 4.49 4.83 20.07
C GLU A 213 3.47 4.25 19.07
N GLY A 214 3.88 3.63 17.96
CA GLY A 214 2.98 3.05 16.95
C GLY A 214 2.22 1.80 17.41
N SER A 215 2.83 0.96 18.25
CA SER A 215 2.16 -0.20 18.87
C SER A 215 1.10 0.24 19.89
N ASP A 216 1.22 1.47 20.40
CA ASP A 216 0.36 2.02 21.42
C ASP A 216 -0.94 2.66 20.91
N TRP A 217 -1.10 2.76 19.59
CA TRP A 217 -2.25 3.42 18.99
C TRP A 217 -3.55 2.65 19.31
N PRO A 218 -4.63 3.33 19.75
CA PRO A 218 -5.86 2.66 20.17
C PRO A 218 -6.44 1.73 19.09
N LYS A 219 -6.39 2.13 17.82
CA LYS A 219 -6.87 1.29 16.71
C LYS A 219 -6.04 0.02 16.49
N VAL A 220 -4.72 0.08 16.76
CA VAL A 220 -3.84 -1.08 16.65
C VAL A 220 -4.17 -2.05 17.78
N LYS A 221 -4.29 -1.57 19.03
CA LYS A 221 -4.71 -2.39 20.16
C LYS A 221 -6.07 -3.04 19.95
N HIS A 222 -7.04 -2.26 19.47
CA HIS A 222 -8.39 -2.76 19.17
C HIS A 222 -8.35 -3.84 18.09
N GLY A 223 -7.77 -3.53 16.93
CA GLY A 223 -7.72 -4.49 15.82
C GLY A 223 -6.87 -5.72 16.13
N MET A 224 -5.78 -5.62 16.89
CA MET A 224 -5.01 -6.79 17.33
C MET A 224 -5.83 -7.76 18.19
N ARG A 225 -6.67 -7.22 19.09
CA ARG A 225 -7.59 -8.02 19.90
C ARG A 225 -8.62 -8.71 19.02
N ASP A 226 -9.31 -7.95 18.18
CA ASP A 226 -10.39 -8.46 17.33
C ASP A 226 -9.85 -9.47 16.30
N PHE A 227 -8.64 -9.26 15.78
CA PHE A 227 -7.95 -10.19 14.89
C PHE A 227 -7.63 -11.49 15.62
N SER A 228 -7.05 -11.41 16.82
CA SER A 228 -6.78 -12.57 17.66
C SER A 228 -8.05 -13.37 17.96
N ASP A 229 -9.16 -12.67 18.22
CA ASP A 229 -10.44 -13.31 18.48
C ASP A 229 -11.00 -13.97 17.21
N ALA A 230 -10.90 -13.35 16.03
CA ALA A 230 -11.26 -13.98 14.76
C ALA A 230 -10.48 -15.29 14.51
N LEU A 231 -9.18 -15.30 14.79
CA LEU A 231 -8.33 -16.50 14.68
C LEU A 231 -8.73 -17.61 15.66
N LYS A 232 -9.07 -17.26 16.91
CA LYS A 232 -9.55 -18.23 17.91
C LYS A 232 -10.90 -18.83 17.51
N HIS A 233 -11.83 -18.01 17.03
CA HIS A 233 -13.13 -18.47 16.57
C HIS A 233 -12.98 -19.45 15.41
N SER A 234 -12.17 -19.12 14.39
CA SER A 234 -11.91 -20.02 13.26
C SER A 234 -11.37 -21.40 13.70
N ARG A 235 -10.45 -21.42 14.67
CA ARG A 235 -9.91 -22.67 15.25
C ARG A 235 -10.97 -23.47 16.04
N ASN A 236 -11.86 -22.80 16.76
CA ASN A 236 -12.89 -23.45 17.56
C ASN A 236 -14.04 -24.00 16.69
N SER A 237 -14.49 -23.22 15.71
CA SER A 237 -15.55 -23.63 14.77
C SER A 237 -15.15 -24.87 13.98
N ARG A 238 -13.85 -25.02 13.64
CA ARG A 238 -13.30 -26.24 13.02
C ARG A 238 -13.52 -27.52 13.83
N ASN A 239 -13.52 -27.43 15.17
CA ASN A 239 -13.77 -28.61 16.01
C ASN A 239 -15.26 -29.01 16.03
N SER A 240 -16.14 -28.16 15.49
CA SER A 240 -17.59 -28.29 15.59
C SER A 240 -18.31 -28.47 14.24
N SER A 241 -17.71 -28.04 13.12
CA SER A 241 -18.31 -28.13 11.78
C SER A 241 -17.35 -28.75 10.75
N SER A 242 -17.90 -29.50 9.80
CA SER A 242 -17.15 -30.14 8.71
C SER A 242 -17.15 -29.35 7.40
N ASP A 243 -17.85 -28.21 7.34
CA ASP A 243 -17.97 -27.41 6.11
C ASP A 243 -16.90 -26.31 6.04
N SER A 244 -15.83 -26.61 5.31
CA SER A 244 -14.68 -25.71 5.14
C SER A 244 -14.99 -24.37 4.46
N LEU A 245 -15.96 -24.33 3.52
CA LEU A 245 -16.29 -23.11 2.79
C LEU A 245 -17.02 -22.11 3.68
N ASN A 246 -17.90 -22.61 4.55
CA ASN A 246 -18.59 -21.80 5.54
C ASN A 246 -17.61 -21.22 6.57
N LEU A 247 -16.64 -22.03 7.02
CA LEU A 247 -15.58 -21.58 7.95
C LEU A 247 -14.70 -20.47 7.37
N GLU A 248 -14.30 -20.59 6.10
CA GLU A 248 -13.53 -19.53 5.43
C GLU A 248 -14.34 -18.25 5.30
N THR A 249 -15.62 -18.37 4.93
CA THR A 249 -16.53 -17.23 4.80
C THR A 249 -16.70 -16.51 6.13
N GLU A 250 -16.94 -17.23 7.23
CA GLU A 250 -17.05 -16.66 8.58
C GLU A 250 -15.76 -15.93 8.99
N LEU A 251 -14.59 -16.52 8.69
CA LEU A 251 -13.31 -15.86 8.97
C LEU A 251 -13.17 -14.58 8.16
N VAL A 252 -13.46 -14.61 6.86
CA VAL A 252 -13.41 -13.42 5.99
C VAL A 252 -14.32 -12.32 6.51
N ASP A 253 -15.56 -12.65 6.88
CA ASP A 253 -16.53 -11.68 7.38
C ASP A 253 -16.04 -11.00 8.66
N ARG A 254 -15.51 -11.78 9.62
CA ARG A 254 -14.93 -11.22 10.85
C ARG A 254 -13.72 -10.31 10.57
N LEU A 255 -12.89 -10.66 9.59
CA LEU A 255 -11.75 -9.82 9.20
C LEU A 255 -12.22 -8.50 8.58
N PHE A 256 -13.30 -8.50 7.80
CA PHE A 256 -13.88 -7.26 7.27
C PHE A 256 -14.65 -6.46 8.33
N GLU A 257 -15.33 -7.11 9.28
CA GLU A 257 -15.95 -6.44 10.44
C GLU A 257 -14.91 -5.68 11.25
N LEU A 258 -13.75 -6.30 11.50
CA LEU A 258 -12.61 -5.65 12.12
C LEU A 258 -12.14 -4.44 11.31
N LEU A 259 -12.01 -4.57 9.99
CA LEU A 259 -11.60 -3.45 9.12
C LEU A 259 -12.65 -2.34 9.00
N ALA A 260 -13.91 -2.63 9.35
CA ALA A 260 -15.01 -1.68 9.36
C ALA A 260 -15.18 -0.95 10.71
N TRP A 261 -14.37 -1.32 11.72
CA TRP A 261 -14.47 -0.75 13.06
C TRP A 261 -14.20 0.75 13.07
N LYS A 262 -15.12 1.49 13.71
CA LYS A 262 -15.06 2.94 13.88
C LYS A 262 -14.95 3.29 15.35
N SER A 263 -14.05 4.20 15.68
CA SER A 263 -14.02 4.82 17.01
C SER A 263 -15.37 5.50 17.30
N PRO A 264 -15.92 5.38 18.53
CA PRO A 264 -17.11 6.14 18.92
C PRO A 264 -16.83 7.65 18.97
N ASP A 265 -15.57 8.03 19.22
CA ASP A 265 -15.16 9.44 19.23
C ASP A 265 -14.94 9.97 17.80
N PRO A 266 -15.50 11.15 17.47
CA PRO A 266 -15.40 11.71 16.12
C PRO A 266 -14.00 12.21 15.78
N ILE A 267 -13.65 12.14 14.49
CA ILE A 267 -12.39 12.68 13.97
C ILE A 267 -12.51 14.19 13.77
N THR A 268 -12.04 14.96 14.74
CA THR A 268 -11.96 16.44 14.66
C THR A 268 -10.57 16.97 14.30
N ALA A 269 -9.53 16.14 14.37
CA ALA A 269 -8.15 16.49 14.05
C ALA A 269 -7.39 15.31 13.45
N ARG A 270 -6.32 15.58 12.68
CA ARG A 270 -5.50 14.54 12.02
C ARG A 270 -4.96 13.49 13.01
N VAL A 271 -4.61 13.91 14.23
CA VAL A 271 -4.13 13.01 15.28
C VAL A 271 -5.16 11.96 15.69
N HIS A 272 -6.47 12.22 15.54
CA HIS A 272 -7.53 11.27 15.88
C HIS A 272 -7.64 10.10 14.90
N LEU A 273 -6.98 10.16 13.73
CA LEU A 273 -6.89 9.03 12.80
C LEU A 273 -6.14 7.81 13.37
N ARG A 274 -5.45 7.97 14.51
CA ARG A 274 -4.85 6.86 15.27
C ARG A 274 -5.87 6.07 16.10
N ASN A 275 -7.10 6.57 16.23
CA ASN A 275 -8.11 6.00 17.12
C ASN A 275 -9.10 5.09 16.38
N THR A 276 -9.19 5.14 15.06
CA THR A 276 -10.19 4.40 14.26
C THR A 276 -9.53 3.56 13.18
N VAL A 277 -10.07 2.39 12.87
CA VAL A 277 -9.61 1.58 11.73
C VAL A 277 -10.24 2.12 10.46
N GLU A 278 -11.57 2.11 10.34
CA GLU A 278 -12.25 2.76 9.23
C GLU A 278 -12.40 4.26 9.47
N VAL A 279 -12.00 5.05 8.48
CA VAL A 279 -12.13 6.50 8.42
C VAL A 279 -13.29 6.82 7.49
N VAL A 280 -14.41 7.23 8.08
CA VAL A 280 -15.50 7.87 7.33
C VAL A 280 -14.96 9.12 6.64
N PRO A 281 -15.33 9.41 5.38
CA PRO A 281 -14.73 10.51 4.64
C PRO A 281 -14.84 11.85 5.35
N ILE A 282 -13.69 12.48 5.57
CA ILE A 282 -13.58 13.80 6.17
C ILE A 282 -13.06 14.82 5.15
N PRO A 283 -13.63 16.03 5.09
CA PRO A 283 -13.09 17.09 4.25
C PRO A 283 -11.79 17.63 4.86
N ILE A 284 -10.73 17.66 4.06
CA ILE A 284 -9.45 18.28 4.41
C ILE A 284 -9.32 19.56 3.57
N PRO A 285 -9.26 20.75 4.20
CA PRO A 285 -9.02 22.00 3.50
C PRO A 285 -7.65 21.95 2.82
N ILE A 286 -7.58 22.28 1.52
CA ILE A 286 -6.29 22.51 0.86
C ILE A 286 -5.84 23.91 1.25
N SER A 287 -4.78 24.03 2.04
CA SER A 287 -4.01 25.28 2.07
C SER A 287 -3.45 25.49 0.66
N LYS A 288 -3.75 26.64 0.04
CA LYS A 288 -3.39 27.00 -1.34
C LYS A 288 -1.99 26.46 -1.73
N PRO A 289 -1.82 25.91 -2.95
CA PRO A 289 -0.51 25.48 -3.39
C PRO A 289 0.47 26.65 -3.36
N ILE A 290 1.66 26.41 -2.78
CA ILE A 290 2.82 27.26 -2.97
C ILE A 290 3.05 27.33 -4.50
N PRO A 291 3.20 28.52 -5.10
CA PRO A 291 3.33 28.64 -6.55
C PRO A 291 4.51 27.81 -7.05
N ASN A 292 4.28 27.03 -8.11
CA ASN A 292 5.29 26.24 -8.81
C ASN A 292 6.49 27.14 -9.19
N PRO A 293 7.75 26.77 -8.88
CA PRO A 293 8.93 27.44 -9.42
C PRO A 293 9.24 26.93 -10.84
N SER A 294 8.22 26.88 -11.72
CA SER A 294 8.38 26.50 -13.13
C SER A 294 7.95 27.60 -14.09
N SER A 295 7.96 28.86 -13.65
CA SER A 295 8.21 29.97 -14.57
C SER A 295 9.72 30.17 -14.63
N THR A 296 10.37 29.58 -15.63
CA THR A 296 11.66 30.06 -16.10
C THR A 296 11.56 31.58 -16.29
N PRO A 297 12.42 32.40 -15.66
CA PRO A 297 12.55 33.77 -16.10
C PRO A 297 13.09 33.71 -17.53
N THR A 298 12.34 34.27 -18.47
CA THR A 298 12.81 34.57 -19.83
C THR A 298 14.20 35.21 -19.71
N PRO A 299 15.23 34.74 -20.44
CA PRO A 299 16.55 35.33 -20.33
C PRO A 299 16.45 36.80 -20.74
N THR A 300 16.68 37.68 -19.78
CA THR A 300 16.89 39.10 -20.03
C THR A 300 18.20 39.22 -20.81
N PRO A 301 18.25 39.89 -21.97
CA PRO A 301 19.51 40.09 -22.67
C PRO A 301 20.44 40.93 -21.78
N ILE A 302 21.66 40.43 -21.55
CA ILE A 302 22.73 41.19 -20.93
C ILE A 302 23.06 42.38 -21.86
N PRO A 303 23.07 43.63 -21.39
CA PRO A 303 23.55 44.75 -22.19
C PRO A 303 25.08 44.70 -22.24
N ILE A 304 25.62 44.54 -23.46
CA ILE A 304 27.01 44.86 -23.77
C ILE A 304 27.07 46.36 -24.05
N SER A 305 27.92 47.07 -23.31
CA SER A 305 28.16 48.50 -23.45
C SER A 305 28.92 48.83 -24.75
N LEU A 306 28.41 49.86 -25.43
CA LEU A 306 29.08 50.98 -26.15
C LEU A 306 30.34 50.67 -26.99
N GLU A 307 30.31 51.01 -28.29
CA GLU A 307 30.83 52.27 -28.87
C GLU A 307 30.74 52.29 -30.42
N GLY A 308 30.59 53.49 -31.01
CA GLY A 308 30.79 53.80 -32.45
C GLY A 308 29.51 53.99 -33.27
N GLU A 309 29.06 55.22 -33.55
CA GLU A 309 29.25 55.94 -34.85
C GLU A 309 28.46 55.30 -36.01
N THR A 310 27.65 55.93 -36.88
CA THR A 310 27.41 57.30 -37.34
C THR A 310 26.12 57.33 -38.20
N ASP A 311 25.43 58.48 -38.17
CA ASP A 311 24.76 59.23 -39.26
C ASP A 311 23.53 58.74 -40.08
N ALA A 312 22.65 59.73 -40.30
CA ALA A 312 21.82 60.04 -41.47
C ALA A 312 20.49 59.30 -41.83
N THR A 313 19.39 60.04 -41.58
CA THR A 313 18.30 60.47 -42.52
C THR A 313 17.11 59.58 -42.96
N GLN A 314 15.90 60.19 -42.77
CA GLN A 314 14.65 60.17 -43.59
C GLN A 314 13.81 58.87 -43.66
N ALA A 315 12.48 58.84 -43.87
CA ALA A 315 11.30 59.71 -43.72
C ALA A 315 10.06 58.90 -44.23
N LYS A 316 8.85 59.10 -43.63
CA LYS A 316 7.47 58.81 -44.16
C LYS A 316 7.08 57.32 -44.38
N ASP A 317 5.86 56.80 -44.29
CA ASP A 317 4.43 57.23 -44.43
C ASP A 317 3.55 56.29 -43.54
N LYS A 318 2.54 56.74 -42.77
CA LYS A 318 1.10 56.95 -43.06
C LYS A 318 0.19 55.71 -43.29
N ASP A 319 -0.96 55.78 -42.59
CA ASP A 319 -2.30 55.19 -42.87
C ASP A 319 -2.53 53.68 -42.65
N ARG A 320 -3.67 53.14 -42.16
CA ARG A 320 -4.94 53.62 -41.55
C ARG A 320 -5.80 52.38 -41.12
N CYS A 321 -6.82 52.62 -40.29
CA CYS A 321 -8.00 51.79 -39.90
C CYS A 321 -7.85 50.98 -38.59
N LYS A 322 -8.48 51.36 -37.45
CA LYS A 322 -9.93 51.33 -37.06
C LYS A 322 -10.46 49.88 -37.04
N ASP A 323 -10.84 49.27 -35.91
CA ASP A 323 -12.05 49.57 -35.13
C ASP A 323 -12.12 48.72 -33.83
N ALA A 324 -12.81 49.29 -32.83
CA ALA A 324 -13.59 48.69 -31.74
C ALA A 324 -12.97 47.63 -30.80
N ASN A 325 -12.81 47.98 -29.51
CA ASN A 325 -13.72 47.52 -28.44
C ASN A 325 -13.41 48.24 -27.09
N GLU A 326 -14.12 49.33 -26.79
CA GLU A 326 -14.26 49.88 -25.43
C GLU A 326 -15.51 49.27 -24.80
N ARG A 327 -15.35 48.51 -23.71
CA ARG A 327 -16.25 48.42 -22.52
C ARG A 327 -15.92 47.14 -21.73
N ALA A 328 -14.97 47.26 -20.81
CA ALA A 328 -14.85 46.35 -19.69
C ALA A 328 -14.79 47.21 -18.42
N ASP A 329 -15.95 47.55 -17.87
CA ASP A 329 -16.06 47.86 -16.45
C ASP A 329 -17.53 47.85 -16.02
N LYS A 330 -17.82 46.89 -15.12
CA LYS A 330 -19.01 46.67 -14.27
C LYS A 330 -19.41 45.19 -14.29
N ARG A 331 -18.64 44.37 -13.57
CA ARG A 331 -19.20 43.15 -12.96
C ARG A 331 -19.44 43.43 -11.49
N THR A 332 -20.73 43.47 -11.19
CA THR A 332 -21.35 43.55 -9.88
C THR A 332 -20.92 42.39 -9.00
N ASN A 333 -20.59 42.75 -7.77
CA ASN A 333 -20.33 41.92 -6.62
C ASN A 333 -21.51 40.94 -6.40
N MET A 334 -21.30 39.64 -6.60
CA MET A 334 -22.18 38.59 -6.06
C MET A 334 -21.33 37.63 -5.24
N ASN A 335 -21.68 37.57 -3.95
CA ASN A 335 -21.22 36.61 -2.96
C ASN A 335 -21.34 35.17 -3.49
N THR A 336 -20.22 34.56 -3.84
CA THR A 336 -20.06 33.09 -3.94
C THR A 336 -18.82 32.71 -3.15
N ASP A 337 -18.92 32.75 -1.83
CA ASP A 337 -17.82 32.43 -0.92
C ASP A 337 -18.07 31.05 -0.28
N LYS A 338 -17.01 30.22 -0.24
CA LYS A 338 -16.77 29.03 0.64
C LYS A 338 -17.01 27.59 0.17
N ASP A 339 -16.84 27.25 -1.11
CA ASP A 339 -16.63 25.83 -1.49
C ASP A 339 -15.42 25.60 -2.42
N GLU A 340 -14.43 26.51 -2.38
CA GLU A 340 -13.17 26.29 -3.06
C GLU A 340 -12.30 25.24 -2.32
N ASP A 341 -12.06 24.13 -3.02
CA ASP A 341 -10.92 23.20 -2.88
C ASP A 341 -10.83 22.35 -1.59
N LYS A 342 -11.91 21.66 -1.19
CA LYS A 342 -11.86 20.59 -0.18
C LYS A 342 -11.58 19.24 -0.84
N ARG A 343 -10.57 18.51 -0.38
CA ARG A 343 -10.37 17.08 -0.74
C ARG A 343 -10.87 16.18 0.37
N TYR A 344 -11.54 15.09 0.01
CA TYR A 344 -12.01 14.11 0.97
C TYR A 344 -10.95 13.05 1.25
N TYR A 345 -10.67 12.81 2.53
CA TYR A 345 -9.79 11.76 3.01
C TYR A 345 -10.60 10.69 3.73
N GLY A 346 -10.38 9.41 3.45
CA GLY A 346 -11.10 8.33 4.11
C GLY A 346 -10.51 6.96 3.80
N THR A 347 -11.09 5.91 4.39
CA THR A 347 -10.76 4.54 4.03
C THR A 347 -11.31 4.24 2.64
N ARG A 348 -10.42 4.05 1.67
CA ARG A 348 -10.83 3.78 0.30
C ARG A 348 -11.01 2.30 0.06
N LEU A 349 -10.06 1.48 0.53
CA LEU A 349 -10.00 0.05 0.25
C LEU A 349 -9.83 -0.75 1.55
N ALA A 350 -10.37 -1.96 1.55
CA ALA A 350 -10.10 -2.99 2.54
C ALA A 350 -9.73 -4.27 1.79
N THR A 351 -8.65 -4.94 2.19
CA THR A 351 -8.13 -6.12 1.50
C THR A 351 -7.87 -7.24 2.51
N VAL A 352 -8.27 -8.46 2.17
CA VAL A 352 -7.99 -9.70 2.91
C VAL A 352 -7.30 -10.68 1.98
N ILE A 353 -6.23 -11.32 2.45
CA ILE A 353 -5.57 -12.43 1.77
C ILE A 353 -5.48 -13.61 2.74
N LEU A 354 -5.95 -14.77 2.29
CA LEU A 354 -5.78 -16.06 2.94
C LEU A 354 -4.96 -16.96 2.02
N ILE A 355 -3.95 -17.63 2.54
CA ILE A 355 -3.18 -18.64 1.79
C ILE A 355 -3.23 -19.94 2.57
N ARG A 356 -3.79 -20.98 1.96
CA ARG A 356 -3.90 -22.33 2.52
C ARG A 356 -2.51 -22.94 2.72
N ARG A 357 -2.28 -23.52 3.90
CA ARG A 357 -0.98 -24.09 4.24
C ARG A 357 -0.67 -25.36 3.47
N ASP A 358 -1.69 -26.19 3.26
CA ASP A 358 -1.61 -27.50 2.63
C ASP A 358 -1.53 -27.40 1.10
N THR A 359 -2.36 -26.58 0.49
CA THR A 359 -2.48 -26.49 -0.98
C THR A 359 -1.80 -25.28 -1.59
N GLY A 360 -1.52 -24.23 -0.82
CA GLY A 360 -1.12 -22.95 -1.41
C GLY A 360 -2.27 -22.24 -2.14
N ASN A 361 -3.53 -22.67 -1.98
CA ASN A 361 -4.67 -21.93 -2.50
C ASN A 361 -4.77 -20.56 -1.84
N VAL A 362 -4.90 -19.55 -2.67
CA VAL A 362 -5.03 -18.14 -2.31
C VAL A 362 -6.48 -17.71 -2.46
N THR A 363 -6.99 -17.04 -1.43
CA THR A 363 -8.20 -16.21 -1.50
C THR A 363 -7.79 -14.76 -1.28
N PHE A 364 -7.86 -13.93 -2.32
CA PHE A 364 -7.63 -12.48 -2.23
C PHE A 364 -8.97 -11.77 -2.43
N ILE A 365 -9.33 -10.89 -1.50
CA ILE A 365 -10.58 -10.12 -1.56
C ILE A 365 -10.26 -8.64 -1.33
N GLU A 366 -10.73 -7.77 -2.22
CA GLU A 366 -10.64 -6.32 -2.05
C GLU A 366 -12.03 -5.70 -2.16
N ARG A 367 -12.41 -4.92 -1.14
CA ARG A 367 -13.63 -4.12 -1.11
C ARG A 367 -13.29 -2.65 -1.25
N ASP A 368 -14.03 -1.96 -2.10
CA ASP A 368 -14.08 -0.50 -2.07
C ASP A 368 -15.05 -0.04 -0.99
N ILE A 369 -14.54 0.74 -0.04
CA ILE A 369 -15.31 1.25 1.10
C ILE A 369 -15.94 2.60 0.72
N TRP A 370 -15.10 3.58 0.37
CA TRP A 370 -15.54 4.92 -0.04
C TRP A 370 -14.96 5.33 -1.40
N LYS A 371 -15.81 5.93 -2.25
CA LYS A 371 -15.43 6.47 -3.56
C LYS A 371 -16.10 7.83 -3.79
N LEU A 372 -15.48 8.65 -4.64
CA LEU A 372 -16.17 9.79 -5.24
C LEU A 372 -17.03 9.28 -6.39
N GLY A 373 -18.33 9.46 -6.30
CA GLY A 373 -19.24 9.25 -7.41
C GLY A 373 -19.17 10.45 -8.36
N ARG A 374 -19.24 10.19 -9.67
CA ARG A 374 -19.57 11.26 -10.62
C ARG A 374 -21.01 11.67 -10.36
N GLY A 375 -21.24 12.94 -10.03
CA GLY A 375 -22.60 13.47 -10.00
C GLY A 375 -23.20 13.45 -11.40
N GLU A 376 -24.51 13.18 -11.48
CA GLU A 376 -25.25 13.46 -12.71
C GLU A 376 -25.18 14.96 -13.00
N ARG A 377 -25.00 15.31 -14.28
CA ARG A 377 -25.07 16.70 -14.74
C ARG A 377 -26.48 17.25 -14.46
N GLY A 378 -26.60 18.07 -13.43
CA GLY A 378 -27.81 18.84 -13.15
C GLY A 378 -27.82 20.14 -13.93
N LEU A 379 -29.00 20.56 -14.37
CA LEU A 379 -29.23 21.91 -14.89
C LEU A 379 -29.13 22.90 -13.73
N ASP A 380 -28.45 24.02 -13.92
CA ASP A 380 -28.50 25.12 -12.97
C ASP A 380 -29.90 25.78 -12.95
N ARG A 381 -30.11 26.78 -12.08
CA ARG A 381 -31.39 27.50 -11.98
C ARG A 381 -31.79 28.25 -13.27
N ASN A 382 -30.88 28.38 -14.23
CA ASN A 382 -31.08 29.06 -15.50
C ASN A 382 -31.23 28.09 -16.68
N GLY A 383 -31.16 26.77 -16.45
CA GLY A 383 -31.26 25.77 -17.50
C GLY A 383 -29.96 25.54 -18.27
N ASP A 384 -28.82 26.04 -17.78
CA ASP A 384 -27.51 25.80 -18.37
C ASP A 384 -26.86 24.55 -17.74
N MET A 385 -26.30 23.67 -18.59
CA MET A 385 -25.45 22.57 -18.14
C MET A 385 -24.11 23.15 -17.67
N ASN A 386 -23.94 23.44 -16.40
CA ASN A 386 -22.63 23.67 -15.80
C ASN A 386 -22.68 23.52 -14.28
N VAL A 387 -22.34 22.33 -13.78
CA VAL A 387 -21.42 22.02 -12.67
C VAL A 387 -21.48 20.49 -12.49
N GLU A 388 -20.39 19.78 -12.75
CA GLU A 388 -20.26 18.37 -12.34
C GLU A 388 -20.05 18.38 -10.81
N VAL A 389 -21.11 18.13 -10.04
CA VAL A 389 -21.01 18.09 -8.58
C VAL A 389 -20.53 16.70 -8.18
N GLU A 390 -19.29 16.57 -7.73
CA GLU A 390 -18.82 15.32 -7.12
C GLU A 390 -19.71 14.97 -5.92
N ARG A 391 -20.42 13.83 -6.00
CA ARG A 391 -21.20 13.32 -4.87
C ARG A 391 -20.46 12.17 -4.24
N MET A 392 -20.29 12.25 -2.93
CA MET A 392 -19.80 11.11 -2.16
C MET A 392 -20.85 10.01 -2.20
N SER A 393 -20.48 8.85 -2.72
CA SER A 393 -21.32 7.66 -2.65
C SER A 393 -20.66 6.64 -1.75
N VAL A 394 -21.49 5.95 -0.97
CA VAL A 394 -21.10 4.64 -0.47
C VAL A 394 -20.88 3.81 -1.73
N SER A 395 -19.68 3.27 -1.89
CA SER A 395 -19.46 2.24 -2.90
C SER A 395 -20.31 1.07 -2.45
N SER A 396 -21.49 0.87 -3.06
CA SER A 396 -22.28 -0.34 -2.85
C SER A 396 -21.44 -1.52 -3.36
N GLU A 397 -20.66 -2.10 -2.45
CA GLU A 397 -19.99 -3.40 -2.54
C GLU A 397 -19.45 -3.78 -3.92
N SER A 398 -18.58 -2.94 -4.51
CA SER A 398 -17.69 -3.47 -5.55
C SER A 398 -16.59 -4.29 -4.87
N GLU A 399 -16.96 -5.50 -4.44
CA GLU A 399 -16.03 -6.54 -4.00
C GLU A 399 -15.38 -7.19 -5.23
N ARG A 400 -14.07 -7.41 -5.13
CA ARG A 400 -13.31 -8.22 -6.08
C ARG A 400 -12.71 -9.39 -5.34
N ARG A 401 -13.03 -10.60 -5.80
CA ARG A 401 -12.49 -11.85 -5.27
C ARG A 401 -11.67 -12.56 -6.33
N PHE A 402 -10.45 -12.95 -5.96
CA PHE A 402 -9.56 -13.76 -6.78
C PHE A 402 -9.21 -15.02 -6.01
N CYS A 403 -9.41 -16.18 -6.65
CA CYS A 403 -9.03 -17.48 -6.11
C CYS A 403 -8.07 -18.16 -7.09
N PHE A 404 -6.88 -18.55 -6.63
CA PHE A 404 -5.85 -19.20 -7.46
C PHE A 404 -4.88 -19.99 -6.58
N GLU A 405 -4.09 -20.87 -7.18
CA GLU A 405 -3.02 -21.61 -6.49
C GLU A 405 -1.68 -20.92 -6.71
N LEU A 406 -0.79 -20.95 -5.71
CA LEU A 406 0.56 -20.43 -5.86
C LEU A 406 1.34 -21.20 -6.94
N GLU A 407 2.11 -20.47 -7.74
CA GLU A 407 3.04 -21.06 -8.70
C GLU A 407 4.28 -21.60 -7.97
N ALA A 408 4.67 -22.84 -8.31
CA ALA A 408 5.66 -23.65 -7.59
C ALA A 408 7.11 -23.16 -7.73
#